data_AF-C3ZPW5-F1
#
_entry.id   AF-C3ZPW5-F1
#
_cell.length_a   1.000
_cell.length_b   1.000
_cell.length_c   1.000
_cell.angle_alpha   90.00
_cell.angle_beta   90.00
_cell.angle_gamma   90.00
#
_symmetry.space_group_name_H-M   'P 1'
#
loop_
_entity.id
_entity.type
_entity.pdbx_description
1 polymer ?
#
loop_
_entity_poly.entity_id
_entity_poly.type
_entity_poly.pdbx_seq_one_letter_code
_entity_poly.pdbx_strand_id
1 'polypeptide(L)'
;MEAEPEDTPKVKEPEQQKVTDAGEVFLLMKKDYRISRNIRSQWFFSNLHRTVQVTPDDQLPESDRELEILSVLPQGWKGEPVDPNTSYRLVHTSKATFLARRYRFVFALDLSPSTSSVDGCRGRVMLEEVFAALENCLSGLTEPYSAPGSSHVFTPQIYVTVIAYTPLISYKTQQVIIQGCLVTQTNLSALLATVRQQFYE
;
A
#
# COMPACT_ATOMS: atom_id res chain seq x y z
N MET A 1 21.93 -71.33 -20.15
CA MET A 1 20.81 -70.46 -20.53
C MET A 1 20.47 -69.67 -19.28
N GLU A 2 21.11 -68.52 -19.16
CA GLU A 2 20.97 -67.63 -18.01
C GLU A 2 19.60 -66.96 -18.07
N ALA A 3 18.87 -66.97 -16.95
CA ALA A 3 17.60 -66.29 -16.82
C ALA A 3 17.86 -64.80 -16.50
N GLU A 4 17.36 -63.91 -17.36
CA GLU A 4 17.39 -62.46 -17.13
C GLU A 4 16.47 -62.09 -15.96
N PRO A 5 16.85 -61.10 -15.11
CA PRO A 5 16.01 -60.69 -14.00
C PRO A 5 14.90 -59.73 -14.45
N GLU A 6 13.70 -59.96 -13.92
CA GLU A 6 12.50 -59.16 -14.12
C GLU A 6 12.70 -57.68 -13.70
N ASP A 7 12.28 -56.78 -14.59
CA ASP A 7 12.25 -55.33 -14.41
C ASP A 7 11.17 -54.95 -13.40
N THR A 8 11.58 -54.72 -12.15
CA THR A 8 10.72 -54.11 -11.12
C THR A 8 10.40 -52.66 -11.49
N PRO A 9 9.11 -52.26 -11.62
CA PRO A 9 8.75 -50.89 -11.95
C PRO A 9 9.14 -49.96 -10.80
N LYS A 10 10.03 -49.01 -11.09
CA LYS A 10 10.41 -47.92 -10.18
C LYS A 10 9.18 -47.10 -9.83
N VAL A 11 8.73 -47.23 -8.57
CA VAL A 11 7.76 -46.34 -7.94
C VAL A 11 8.33 -44.92 -8.00
N LYS A 12 7.66 -44.01 -8.71
CA LYS A 12 7.98 -42.58 -8.71
C LYS A 12 7.75 -42.03 -7.31
N GLU A 13 8.82 -41.61 -6.64
CA GLU A 13 8.74 -40.80 -5.43
C GLU A 13 7.93 -39.52 -5.73
N PRO A 14 7.08 -39.04 -4.80
CA PRO A 14 6.34 -37.81 -5.02
C PRO A 14 7.31 -36.64 -5.16
N GLU A 15 7.16 -35.88 -6.24
CA GLU A 15 7.92 -34.66 -6.50
C GLU A 15 7.86 -33.76 -5.26
N GLN A 16 9.00 -33.59 -4.59
CA GLN A 16 9.12 -32.67 -3.46
C GLN A 16 8.85 -31.26 -3.97
N GLN A 17 7.63 -30.79 -3.76
CA GLN A 17 7.23 -29.42 -4.08
C GLN A 17 8.20 -28.48 -3.36
N LYS A 18 9.02 -27.76 -4.14
CA LYS A 18 10.11 -26.92 -3.62
C LYS A 18 9.52 -25.71 -2.90
N VAL A 19 9.16 -25.87 -1.63
CA VAL A 19 8.59 -24.80 -0.81
C VAL A 19 9.69 -23.78 -0.48
N THR A 20 9.51 -22.55 -0.96
CA THR A 20 10.45 -21.44 -0.75
C THR A 20 10.01 -20.60 0.45
N ASP A 21 10.95 -20.11 1.25
CA ASP A 21 10.63 -19.23 2.38
C ASP A 21 10.25 -17.81 1.91
N ALA A 22 9.18 -17.27 2.48
CA ALA A 22 8.69 -15.93 2.19
C ALA A 22 9.55 -14.87 2.90
N GLY A 23 10.04 -13.89 2.15
CA GLY A 23 10.66 -12.69 2.70
C GLY A 23 9.62 -11.63 3.08
N GLU A 24 8.67 -11.38 2.20
CA GLU A 24 7.61 -10.40 2.41
C GLU A 24 6.29 -10.88 1.80
N VAL A 25 5.18 -10.60 2.47
CA VAL A 25 3.82 -10.91 2.00
C VAL A 25 2.97 -9.65 1.98
N PHE A 26 2.31 -9.39 0.86
CA PHE A 26 1.39 -8.27 0.68
C PHE A 26 -0.04 -8.77 0.81
N LEU A 27 -0.80 -8.14 1.69
CA LEU A 27 -2.15 -8.55 2.06
C LEU A 27 -3.14 -7.44 1.75
N LEU A 28 -4.17 -7.75 0.97
CA LEU A 28 -5.26 -6.86 0.67
C LEU A 28 -6.37 -7.02 1.70
N MET A 29 -6.68 -5.93 2.41
CA MET A 29 -7.78 -5.90 3.37
C MET A 29 -9.13 -5.73 2.66
N LYS A 30 -10.17 -6.40 3.17
CA LYS A 30 -11.53 -6.17 2.67
C LYS A 30 -12.04 -4.76 2.92
N LYS A 31 -13.10 -4.39 2.21
CA LYS A 31 -13.60 -3.01 2.12
C LYS A 31 -14.63 -2.63 3.19
N ASP A 32 -15.41 -3.60 3.67
CA ASP A 32 -16.66 -3.33 4.39
C ASP A 32 -16.45 -2.68 5.75
N TYR A 33 -15.35 -3.03 6.42
CA TYR A 33 -14.98 -2.44 7.69
C TYR A 33 -13.48 -2.35 7.87
N ARG A 34 -13.07 -1.56 8.86
CA ARG A 34 -11.68 -1.42 9.26
C ARG A 34 -11.18 -2.72 9.87
N ILE A 35 -10.23 -3.37 9.21
CA ILE A 35 -9.50 -4.50 9.79
C ILE A 35 -8.62 -4.02 10.95
N SER A 36 -8.79 -4.65 12.12
CA SER A 36 -8.08 -4.28 13.35
C SER A 36 -6.60 -4.69 13.30
N ARG A 37 -5.79 -4.14 14.22
CA ARG A 37 -4.40 -4.63 14.40
C ARG A 37 -4.39 -6.10 14.86
N ASN A 38 -5.35 -6.50 15.70
CA ASN A 38 -5.42 -7.86 16.22
C ASN A 38 -5.65 -8.88 15.10
N ILE A 39 -6.61 -8.63 14.20
CA ILE A 39 -6.89 -9.51 13.05
C ILE A 39 -5.65 -9.67 12.17
N ARG A 40 -4.95 -8.56 11.88
CA ARG A 40 -3.70 -8.57 11.10
C ARG A 40 -2.60 -9.41 11.75
N SER A 41 -2.38 -9.21 13.05
CA SER A 41 -1.40 -9.99 13.80
C SER A 41 -1.80 -11.47 13.90
N GLN A 42 -3.07 -11.75 14.19
CA GLN A 42 -3.61 -13.10 14.26
C GLN A 42 -3.44 -13.84 12.94
N TRP A 43 -3.71 -13.20 11.81
CA TRP A 43 -3.46 -13.78 10.49
C TRP A 43 -1.99 -14.19 10.34
N PHE A 44 -1.05 -13.31 10.70
CA PHE A 44 0.37 -13.62 10.58
C PHE A 44 0.78 -14.81 11.46
N PHE A 45 0.40 -14.81 12.74
CA PHE A 45 0.75 -15.90 13.66
C PHE A 45 0.06 -17.22 13.32
N SER A 46 -1.18 -17.17 12.81
CA SER A 46 -1.92 -18.38 12.41
C SER A 46 -1.35 -19.03 11.16
N ASN A 47 -0.62 -18.26 10.34
CA ASN A 47 0.02 -18.74 9.12
C ASN A 47 1.54 -18.94 9.30
N LEU A 48 2.09 -18.69 10.49
CA LEU A 48 3.51 -18.88 10.74
C LEU A 48 3.90 -20.36 10.56
N HIS A 49 4.98 -20.60 9.83
CA HIS A 49 5.45 -21.92 9.40
C HIS A 49 4.48 -22.71 8.53
N ARG A 50 3.41 -22.07 8.02
CA ARG A 50 2.51 -22.65 7.04
C ARG A 50 2.84 -22.14 5.64
N THR A 51 2.39 -22.92 4.67
CA THR A 51 2.49 -22.56 3.26
C THR A 51 1.30 -21.69 2.87
N VAL A 52 1.57 -20.62 2.14
CA VAL A 52 0.61 -19.69 1.59
C VAL A 52 0.80 -19.57 0.08
N GLN A 53 -0.27 -19.23 -0.63
CA GLN A 53 -0.28 -19.02 -2.07
C GLN A 53 -0.95 -17.67 -2.39
N VAL A 54 -0.55 -17.07 -3.50
CA VAL A 54 -1.13 -15.81 -3.97
C VAL A 54 -2.57 -16.07 -4.42
N THR A 55 -3.47 -15.15 -4.08
CA THR A 55 -4.86 -15.18 -4.54
C THR A 55 -4.91 -14.67 -5.98
N PRO A 56 -5.50 -15.43 -6.93
CA PRO A 56 -5.67 -14.99 -8.30
C PRO A 56 -6.44 -13.66 -8.43
N ASP A 57 -6.04 -12.82 -9.40
CA ASP A 57 -6.57 -11.47 -9.58
C ASP A 57 -8.08 -11.42 -9.84
N ASP A 58 -8.65 -12.45 -10.48
CA ASP A 58 -10.07 -12.62 -10.75
C ASP A 58 -10.90 -12.85 -9.47
N GLN A 59 -10.28 -13.40 -8.42
CA GLN A 59 -10.94 -13.72 -7.15
C GLN A 59 -10.79 -12.60 -6.10
N LEU A 60 -9.84 -11.68 -6.27
CA LEU A 60 -9.63 -10.54 -5.36
C LEU A 60 -10.86 -9.64 -5.16
N PRO A 61 -11.72 -9.36 -6.16
CA PRO A 61 -12.89 -8.50 -5.99
C PRO A 61 -14.05 -9.17 -5.27
N GLU A 62 -14.22 -10.49 -5.47
CA GLU A 62 -15.37 -11.26 -5.00
C GLU A 62 -15.12 -11.96 -3.66
N SER A 63 -13.90 -11.90 -3.13
CA SER A 63 -13.58 -12.59 -1.88
C SER A 63 -14.24 -11.96 -0.64
N ASP A 64 -14.83 -12.81 0.18
CA ASP A 64 -15.37 -12.49 1.52
C ASP A 64 -14.31 -12.58 2.64
N ARG A 65 -13.08 -13.00 2.33
CA ARG A 65 -12.02 -13.09 3.36
C ARG A 65 -11.63 -11.71 3.85
N GLU A 66 -11.29 -11.62 5.14
CA GLU A 66 -10.83 -10.35 5.73
C GLU A 66 -9.50 -9.87 5.15
N LEU A 67 -8.63 -10.82 4.79
CA LEU A 67 -7.27 -10.62 4.30
C LEU A 67 -7.01 -11.57 3.14
N GLU A 68 -6.74 -11.00 1.96
CA GLU A 68 -6.37 -11.72 0.76
C GLU A 68 -4.88 -11.56 0.45
N ILE A 69 -4.25 -12.59 -0.10
CA ILE A 69 -2.81 -12.58 -0.40
C ILE A 69 -2.62 -12.01 -1.79
N LEU A 70 -2.14 -10.77 -1.88
CA LEU A 70 -1.93 -10.08 -3.15
C LEU A 70 -0.63 -10.51 -3.83
N SER A 71 0.44 -10.63 -3.07
CA SER A 71 1.73 -11.12 -3.57
C SER A 71 2.58 -11.67 -2.44
N VAL A 72 3.49 -12.57 -2.79
CA VAL A 72 4.49 -13.10 -1.87
C VAL A 72 5.85 -13.02 -2.54
N LEU A 73 6.82 -12.43 -1.84
CA LEU A 73 8.19 -12.31 -2.28
C LEU A 73 9.05 -13.35 -1.56
N PRO A 74 9.94 -14.08 -2.26
CA PRO A 74 10.88 -14.97 -1.62
C PRO A 74 11.88 -14.20 -0.76
N GLN A 75 12.50 -14.89 0.20
CA GLN A 75 13.55 -14.30 1.01
C GLN A 75 14.75 -13.91 0.14
N GLY A 76 15.18 -12.64 0.24
CA GLY A 76 16.30 -12.12 -0.54
C GLY A 76 15.96 -11.77 -2.00
N TRP A 77 14.68 -11.60 -2.33
CA TRP A 77 14.20 -11.19 -3.65
C TRP A 77 14.91 -9.91 -4.17
N LYS A 78 15.35 -9.93 -5.44
CA LYS A 78 16.10 -8.83 -6.08
C LYS A 78 15.39 -8.26 -7.33
N GLY A 79 14.10 -8.54 -7.49
CA GLY A 79 13.34 -8.10 -8.65
C GLY A 79 13.07 -9.19 -9.68
N GLU A 80 13.37 -10.45 -9.38
CA GLU A 80 13.07 -11.55 -10.29
C GLU A 80 11.55 -11.77 -10.45
N PRO A 81 11.06 -12.24 -11.61
CA PRO A 81 9.66 -12.61 -11.77
C PRO A 81 9.23 -13.67 -10.75
N VAL A 82 8.05 -13.48 -10.15
CA VAL A 82 7.46 -14.39 -9.18
C VAL A 82 6.39 -15.21 -9.89
N ASP A 83 6.45 -16.54 -9.80
CA ASP A 83 5.42 -17.42 -10.36
C ASP A 83 4.20 -17.46 -9.41
N PRO A 84 3.00 -17.06 -9.87
CA PRO A 84 1.78 -17.06 -9.05
C PRO A 84 1.41 -18.43 -8.48
N ASN A 85 1.81 -19.52 -9.14
CA ASN A 85 1.50 -20.89 -8.70
C ASN A 85 2.46 -21.40 -7.62
N THR A 86 3.48 -20.61 -7.26
CA THR A 86 4.46 -21.01 -6.26
C THR A 86 3.89 -20.88 -4.85
N SER A 87 4.12 -21.95 -4.09
CA SER A 87 3.82 -22.04 -2.67
C SER A 87 4.98 -21.51 -1.83
N TYR A 88 4.69 -20.60 -0.91
CA TYR A 88 5.69 -19.99 -0.03
C TYR A 88 5.43 -20.32 1.43
N ARG A 89 6.47 -20.64 2.19
CA ARG A 89 6.36 -20.85 3.64
C ARG A 89 6.62 -19.54 4.38
N LEU A 90 5.67 -19.13 5.22
CA LEU A 90 5.84 -17.98 6.09
C LEU A 90 6.77 -18.34 7.24
N VAL A 91 7.75 -17.50 7.53
CA VAL A 91 8.74 -17.70 8.60
C VAL A 91 8.77 -16.50 9.54
N HIS A 92 9.45 -16.64 10.67
CA HIS A 92 9.52 -15.60 11.70
C HIS A 92 10.21 -14.30 11.22
N THR A 93 11.03 -14.39 10.17
CA THR A 93 11.66 -13.23 9.52
C THR A 93 10.81 -12.62 8.40
N SER A 94 9.68 -13.24 8.04
CA SER A 94 8.80 -12.72 6.99
C SER A 94 8.15 -11.41 7.44
N LYS A 95 8.13 -10.43 6.54
CA LYS A 95 7.41 -9.16 6.75
C LYS A 95 6.01 -9.26 6.17
N ALA A 96 5.01 -8.72 6.87
CA ALA A 96 3.64 -8.63 6.36
C ALA A 96 3.24 -7.17 6.14
N THR A 97 2.93 -6.85 4.90
CA THR A 97 2.52 -5.52 4.46
C THR A 97 1.02 -5.54 4.14
N PHE A 98 0.26 -4.65 4.78
CA PHE A 98 -1.21 -4.65 4.69
C PHE A 98 -1.70 -3.43 3.91
N LEU A 99 -2.46 -3.68 2.84
CA LEU A 99 -2.98 -2.69 1.91
C LEU A 99 -4.49 -2.50 2.15
N ALA A 100 -4.90 -1.24 2.37
CA ALA A 100 -6.29 -0.89 2.60
C ALA A 100 -6.96 -0.41 1.31
N ARG A 101 -8.18 -0.86 1.03
CA ARG A 101 -8.93 -0.32 -0.11
C ARG A 101 -9.36 1.14 0.06
N ARG A 102 -9.27 1.68 1.28
CA ARG A 102 -9.66 3.06 1.61
C ARG A 102 -8.67 3.71 2.58
N TYR A 103 -8.09 4.82 2.17
CA TYR A 103 -7.23 5.67 3.00
C TYR A 103 -7.89 7.01 3.29
N ARG A 104 -7.54 7.59 4.44
CA ARG A 104 -7.96 8.93 4.86
C ARG A 104 -6.72 9.68 5.31
N PHE A 105 -6.34 10.71 4.57
CA PHE A 105 -5.23 11.60 4.91
C PHE A 105 -5.77 12.96 5.35
N VAL A 106 -5.14 13.51 6.38
CA VAL A 106 -5.40 14.85 6.88
C VAL A 106 -4.09 15.61 6.83
N PHE A 107 -4.05 16.67 6.02
CA PHE A 107 -2.90 17.58 5.93
C PHE A 107 -3.22 18.83 6.75
N ALA A 108 -2.42 19.09 7.76
CA ALA A 108 -2.47 20.32 8.53
C ALA A 108 -1.34 21.24 8.05
N LEU A 109 -1.71 22.29 7.33
CA LEU A 109 -0.76 23.25 6.76
C LEU A 109 -0.59 24.40 7.74
N ASP A 110 0.65 24.73 8.07
CA ASP A 110 0.97 25.88 8.90
C ASP A 110 0.96 27.17 8.06
N LEU A 111 0.03 28.06 8.38
CA LEU A 111 -0.12 29.40 7.82
C LEU A 111 0.20 30.48 8.86
N SER A 112 1.08 30.17 9.82
CA SER A 112 1.60 31.17 10.74
C SER A 112 2.43 32.24 10.01
N PRO A 113 2.51 33.48 10.53
CA PRO A 113 3.27 34.56 9.89
C PRO A 113 4.74 34.22 9.58
N SER A 114 5.35 33.29 10.33
CA SER A 114 6.72 32.84 10.07
C SER A 114 6.87 32.11 8.72
N THR A 115 5.83 31.45 8.20
CA THR A 115 5.89 30.75 6.91
C THR A 115 5.85 31.72 5.71
N SER A 116 5.47 32.99 5.92
CA SER A 116 5.61 34.05 4.91
C SER A 116 7.04 34.60 4.79
N SER A 117 7.97 34.11 5.60
CA SER A 117 9.39 34.50 5.52
C SER A 117 10.07 33.87 4.31
N VAL A 118 11.06 34.57 3.77
CA VAL A 118 11.94 34.03 2.73
C VAL A 118 12.99 33.13 3.40
N ASP A 119 13.14 31.90 2.93
CA ASP A 119 14.25 31.04 3.30
C ASP A 119 15.55 31.63 2.74
N GLY A 120 16.45 32.06 3.64
CA GLY A 120 17.73 32.66 3.30
C GLY A 120 18.68 31.72 2.55
N CYS A 121 18.48 30.41 2.63
CA CYS A 121 19.30 29.42 1.91
C CYS A 121 18.84 29.20 0.46
N ARG A 122 17.54 29.32 0.17
CA ARG A 122 16.94 28.97 -1.12
C ARG A 122 16.33 30.15 -1.88
N GLY A 123 16.15 31.30 -1.22
CA GLY A 123 15.56 32.50 -1.80
C GLY A 123 14.07 32.36 -2.15
N ARG A 124 13.36 31.39 -1.56
CA ARG A 124 11.92 31.15 -1.75
C ARG A 124 11.14 31.42 -0.48
N VAL A 125 9.87 31.80 -0.60
CA VAL A 125 8.97 31.92 0.55
C VAL A 125 8.67 30.52 1.08
N MET A 126 8.79 30.30 2.40
CA MET A 126 8.56 28.97 3.00
C MET A 126 7.15 28.42 2.69
N LEU A 127 6.16 29.31 2.58
CA LEU A 127 4.80 29.00 2.18
C LEU A 127 4.70 28.26 0.84
N GLU A 128 5.47 28.68 -0.17
CA GLU A 128 5.54 28.01 -1.48
C GLU A 128 6.09 26.59 -1.37
N GLU A 129 7.05 26.38 -0.46
CA GLU A 129 7.62 25.05 -0.25
C GLU A 129 6.63 24.09 0.41
N VAL A 130 5.82 24.59 1.36
CA VAL A 130 4.74 23.82 1.98
C VAL A 130 3.72 23.40 0.93
N PHE A 131 3.31 24.32 0.07
CA PHE A 131 2.37 24.00 -1.01
C PHE A 131 2.97 23.00 -2.01
N ALA A 132 4.22 23.21 -2.44
CA ALA A 132 4.90 22.30 -3.35
C ALA A 132 5.06 20.89 -2.75
N ALA A 133 5.32 20.78 -1.45
CA ALA A 133 5.38 19.48 -0.76
C ALA A 133 4.01 18.79 -0.75
N LEU A 134 2.92 19.53 -0.52
CA LEU A 134 1.56 19.00 -0.61
C LEU A 134 1.25 18.51 -2.03
N GLU A 135 1.56 19.31 -3.05
CA GLU A 135 1.35 18.98 -4.46
C GLU A 135 2.10 17.70 -4.86
N ASN A 136 3.38 17.60 -4.50
CA ASN A 136 4.18 16.40 -4.75
C ASN A 136 3.64 15.18 -4.01
N CYS A 137 3.19 15.35 -2.75
CA CYS A 137 2.63 14.27 -1.96
C CYS A 137 1.33 13.75 -2.57
N LEU A 138 0.38 14.64 -2.90
CA LEU A 138 -0.90 14.25 -3.48
C LEU A 138 -0.73 13.63 -4.88
N SER A 139 0.20 14.16 -5.69
CA SER A 139 0.54 13.56 -6.99
C SER A 139 1.03 12.13 -6.82
N GLY A 140 2.03 11.92 -5.95
CA GLY A 140 2.56 10.58 -5.67
C GLY A 140 1.54 9.62 -5.06
N LEU A 141 0.60 10.12 -4.24
CA LEU A 141 -0.49 9.31 -3.69
C LEU A 141 -1.48 8.84 -4.76
N THR A 142 -1.67 9.61 -5.83
CA THR A 142 -2.60 9.26 -6.93
C THR A 142 -1.97 8.43 -8.04
N GLU A 143 -0.65 8.23 -8.02
CA GLU A 143 0.03 7.38 -9.00
C GLU A 143 -0.41 5.91 -8.86
N PRO A 144 -0.52 5.14 -9.96
CA PRO A 144 -0.89 3.74 -9.89
C PRO A 144 0.23 2.96 -9.20
N TYR A 145 -0.15 2.07 -8.29
CA TYR A 145 0.81 1.23 -7.56
C TYR A 145 0.54 -0.24 -7.87
N SER A 146 1.59 -0.99 -8.19
CA SER A 146 1.54 -2.46 -8.23
C SER A 146 2.41 -2.99 -7.11
N ALA A 147 1.86 -3.92 -6.32
CA ALA A 147 2.65 -4.57 -5.29
C ALA A 147 3.79 -5.37 -5.95
N PRO A 148 5.01 -5.34 -5.40
CA PRO A 148 6.10 -6.13 -5.95
C PRO A 148 5.71 -7.61 -6.06
N GLY A 149 6.10 -8.26 -7.16
CA GLY A 149 5.75 -9.64 -7.44
C GLY A 149 4.29 -9.86 -7.90
N SER A 150 3.50 -8.80 -8.12
CA SER A 150 2.16 -8.89 -8.69
C SER A 150 1.99 -7.93 -9.87
N SER A 151 1.23 -8.36 -10.87
CA SER A 151 0.74 -7.52 -11.97
C SER A 151 -0.50 -6.72 -11.62
N HIS A 152 -1.13 -6.99 -10.47
CA HIS A 152 -2.35 -6.33 -10.04
C HIS A 152 -2.11 -4.84 -9.79
N VAL A 153 -2.90 -3.99 -10.45
CA VAL A 153 -2.87 -2.54 -10.23
C VAL A 153 -3.75 -2.20 -9.03
N PHE A 154 -3.11 -1.88 -7.92
CA PHE A 154 -3.77 -1.49 -6.69
C PHE A 154 -4.30 -0.06 -6.79
N THR A 155 -5.63 0.08 -6.71
CA THR A 155 -6.36 1.35 -6.85
C THR A 155 -7.18 1.66 -5.59
N PRO A 156 -6.55 2.19 -4.54
CA PRO A 156 -7.27 2.51 -3.30
C PRO A 156 -8.10 3.80 -3.44
N GLN A 157 -9.18 3.88 -2.67
CA GLN A 157 -9.93 5.13 -2.50
C GLN A 157 -9.20 6.03 -1.49
N ILE A 158 -8.66 7.15 -1.97
CA ILE A 158 -7.91 8.08 -1.14
C ILE A 158 -8.77 9.30 -0.83
N TYR A 159 -9.14 9.46 0.43
CA TYR A 159 -9.88 10.61 0.91
C TYR A 159 -8.93 11.60 1.57
N VAL A 160 -8.97 12.86 1.16
CA VAL A 160 -8.08 13.91 1.65
C VAL A 160 -8.88 15.02 2.33
N THR A 161 -8.36 15.46 3.46
CA THR A 161 -8.79 16.68 4.16
C THR A 161 -7.58 17.58 4.28
N VAL A 162 -7.73 18.85 3.96
CA VAL A 162 -6.67 19.86 4.14
C VAL A 162 -7.21 20.90 5.09
N ILE A 163 -6.47 21.14 6.17
CA ILE A 163 -6.76 22.16 7.15
C ILE A 163 -5.61 23.16 7.20
N ALA A 164 -5.95 24.43 7.40
CA ALA A 164 -5.01 25.53 7.59
C ALA A 164 -4.96 25.89 9.07
N TYR A 165 -3.78 25.79 9.67
CA TYR A 165 -3.51 26.26 11.01
C TYR A 165 -2.99 27.70 10.95
N THR A 166 -3.70 28.61 11.62
CA THR A 166 -3.26 30.00 11.80
C THR A 166 -3.34 30.34 13.28
N PRO A 167 -2.23 30.77 13.93
CA PRO A 167 -2.20 31.03 15.38
C PRO A 167 -2.90 32.33 15.80
N LEU A 168 -3.49 33.08 14.87
CA LEU A 168 -4.20 34.33 15.17
C LEU A 168 -5.64 34.04 15.61
N ILE A 169 -5.93 34.37 16.87
CA ILE A 169 -7.22 34.21 17.59
C ILE A 169 -8.41 34.89 16.88
N SER A 170 -8.16 35.75 15.88
CA SER A 170 -9.19 36.56 15.22
C SER A 170 -9.96 35.87 14.09
N TYR A 171 -9.54 34.71 13.58
CA TYR A 171 -10.28 34.03 12.51
C TYR A 171 -11.36 33.09 13.09
N LYS A 172 -12.61 33.56 13.10
CA LYS A 172 -13.78 32.81 13.57
C LYS A 172 -14.35 31.79 12.56
N THR A 173 -13.79 31.67 11.37
CA THR A 173 -14.40 30.87 10.30
C THR A 173 -13.41 29.93 9.61
N GLN A 174 -13.77 28.63 9.66
CA GLN A 174 -13.26 27.48 8.90
C GLN A 174 -11.78 27.45 8.53
N GLN A 175 -10.99 26.81 9.41
CA GLN A 175 -9.66 26.27 9.14
C GLN A 175 -9.65 25.06 8.19
N VAL A 176 -10.76 24.73 7.53
CA VAL A 176 -10.89 23.53 6.69
C VAL A 176 -11.03 23.97 5.24
N ILE A 177 -9.96 23.79 4.46
CA ILE A 177 -9.89 24.15 3.05
C ILE A 177 -10.73 23.16 2.23
N ILE A 178 -10.47 21.86 2.43
CA ILE A 178 -11.27 20.77 1.85
C ILE A 178 -11.46 19.68 2.90
N GLN A 179 -12.61 19.00 2.86
CA GLN A 179 -12.94 17.93 3.79
C GLN A 179 -13.36 16.66 3.07
N GLY A 180 -12.68 15.56 3.37
CA GLY A 180 -13.05 14.22 2.91
C GLY A 180 -13.24 14.10 1.41
N CYS A 181 -12.49 14.85 0.60
CA CYS A 181 -12.58 14.80 -0.84
C CYS A 181 -11.93 13.51 -1.35
N LEU A 182 -12.61 12.77 -2.22
CA LEU A 182 -12.01 11.63 -2.91
C LEU A 182 -11.05 12.17 -3.98
N VAL A 183 -9.76 11.87 -3.84
CA VAL A 183 -8.72 12.33 -4.77
C VAL A 183 -8.38 11.22 -5.75
N THR A 184 -8.29 11.58 -7.01
CA THR A 184 -8.00 10.73 -8.16
C THR A 184 -7.09 11.51 -9.11
N GLN A 185 -6.44 10.83 -10.06
CA GLN A 185 -5.60 11.51 -11.06
C GLN A 185 -6.37 12.56 -11.87
N THR A 186 -7.67 12.35 -12.10
CA THR A 186 -8.48 13.22 -12.96
C THR A 186 -8.92 14.51 -12.27
N ASN A 187 -9.08 14.50 -10.94
CA ASN A 187 -9.56 15.66 -10.17
C ASN A 187 -8.46 16.35 -9.33
N LEU A 188 -7.25 15.79 -9.29
CA LEU A 188 -6.15 16.32 -8.51
C LEU A 188 -5.82 17.78 -8.86
N SER A 189 -5.73 18.10 -10.15
CA SER A 189 -5.40 19.46 -10.61
C SER A 189 -6.43 20.50 -10.16
N ALA A 190 -7.72 20.17 -10.27
CA ALA A 190 -8.80 21.04 -9.81
C ALA A 190 -8.79 21.22 -8.29
N LEU A 191 -8.55 20.14 -7.54
CA LEU A 191 -8.42 20.19 -6.09
C LEU A 191 -7.24 21.06 -5.65
N LEU A 192 -6.07 20.88 -6.28
CA LEU A 192 -4.88 21.70 -6.00
C LEU A 192 -5.13 23.18 -6.31
N ALA A 193 -5.85 23.50 -7.38
CA ALA A 193 -6.23 24.88 -7.69
C ALA A 193 -7.12 25.48 -6.61
N THR A 194 -8.12 24.73 -6.11
CA THR A 194 -8.97 25.16 -5.00
C THR A 194 -8.18 25.38 -3.71
N VAL A 195 -7.29 24.44 -3.36
CA VAL A 195 -6.41 24.59 -2.19
C VAL A 195 -5.54 25.81 -2.37
N ARG A 196 -4.91 25.98 -3.53
CA ARG A 196 -4.03 27.12 -3.83
C ARG A 196 -4.74 28.45 -3.70
N GLN A 197 -5.95 28.57 -4.24
CA GLN A 197 -6.73 29.80 -4.13
C GLN A 197 -6.98 30.17 -2.66
N GLN A 198 -7.47 29.23 -1.85
CA GLN A 198 -7.74 29.47 -0.44
C GLN A 198 -6.48 29.61 0.43
N PHE A 199 -5.32 29.18 -0.08
CA PHE A 199 -4.04 29.27 0.61
C PHE A 199 -3.39 30.66 0.50
N TYR A 200 -3.75 31.45 -0.52
CA TYR A 200 -3.24 32.80 -0.77
C TYR A 200 -4.31 33.91 -0.61
N GLU A 201 -5.55 33.56 -0.29
CA GLU A 201 -6.60 34.50 0.14
C GLU A 201 -6.41 34.91 1.60
#